data_AF-A0A7C8B4T5-F1
#
_entry.id   AF-A0A7C8B4T5-F1
#
_cell.length_a   1.000
_cell.length_b   1.000
_cell.length_c   1.000
_cell.angle_alpha   90.00
_cell.angle_beta   90.00
_cell.angle_gamma   90.00
#
_symmetry.space_group_name_H-M   'P 1'
#
loop_
_entity.id
_entity.type
_entity.pdbx_description
1 polymer ?
#
loop_
_entity_poly.entity_id
_entity_poly.type
_entity_poly.pdbx_seq_one_letter_code
_entity_poly.pdbx_strand_id
1 'polypeptide(L)'
;MDLVTIKAAYTSAKFAKEALTTVLDYKIDQKSKDKINEVLEKVGPIQDTIFELREELFKLQDENRDLKNSLREINRWEERINKLDLKKTSGGATVYVSNSETPYYVCPNCIEKKEIQPLQPYAAGYMGDFKCPGCDKSYPIGNDKLSLSP
;
A
#
# COMPACT_ATOMS: atom_id res chain seq x y z
N MET A 1 -11.95 -3.51 -18.25
CA MET A 1 -11.60 -4.62 -19.15
C MET A 1 -10.57 -5.49 -18.46
N ASP A 2 -10.76 -6.81 -18.48
CA ASP A 2 -9.86 -7.78 -17.86
C ASP A 2 -8.65 -8.06 -18.79
N LEU A 3 -7.47 -8.28 -18.20
CA LEU A 3 -6.23 -8.71 -18.84
C LEU A 3 -6.42 -9.97 -19.71
N VAL A 4 -7.37 -10.84 -19.33
CA VAL A 4 -7.83 -12.01 -20.10
C VAL A 4 -8.49 -11.57 -21.41
N THR A 5 -9.33 -10.53 -21.40
CA THR A 5 -9.99 -10.00 -22.60
C THR A 5 -8.97 -9.38 -23.56
N ILE A 6 -7.97 -8.67 -23.05
CA ILE A 6 -6.91 -8.05 -23.87
C ILE A 6 -5.99 -9.11 -24.47
N LYS A 7 -5.60 -10.14 -23.69
CA LYS A 7 -4.85 -11.29 -24.21
C LYS A 7 -5.61 -12.06 -25.28
N ALA A 8 -6.92 -12.25 -25.09
CA ALA A 8 -7.77 -12.92 -26.07
C ALA A 8 -7.84 -12.12 -27.38
N ALA A 9 -8.03 -10.80 -27.31
CA ALA A 9 -8.04 -9.90 -28.46
C ALA A 9 -6.69 -9.86 -29.20
N TYR A 10 -5.56 -9.85 -28.46
CA TYR A 10 -4.23 -9.94 -29.06
C TYR A 10 -4.02 -11.26 -29.82
N THR A 11 -4.40 -12.37 -29.17
CA THR A 11 -4.18 -13.72 -29.73
C THR A 11 -5.03 -13.94 -30.97
N SER A 12 -6.28 -13.45 -30.99
CA SER A 12 -7.15 -13.53 -32.16
C SER A 12 -6.66 -12.62 -33.29
N ALA A 13 -6.21 -11.40 -33.00
CA ALA A 13 -5.64 -10.49 -34.00
C ALA A 13 -4.35 -11.05 -34.61
N LYS A 14 -3.48 -11.66 -33.80
CA LYS A 14 -2.27 -12.34 -34.28
C LYS A 14 -2.61 -13.53 -35.18
N PHE A 15 -3.55 -14.38 -34.77
CA PHE A 15 -3.98 -15.52 -35.58
C PHE A 15 -4.60 -15.09 -36.91
N ALA A 16 -5.45 -14.04 -36.89
CA ALA A 16 -6.01 -13.47 -38.11
C ALA A 16 -4.93 -12.93 -39.05
N LYS A 17 -3.91 -12.25 -38.51
CA LYS A 17 -2.75 -11.77 -39.25
C LYS A 17 -1.98 -12.93 -39.90
N GLU A 18 -1.62 -13.96 -39.13
CA GLU A 18 -0.89 -15.14 -39.62
C GLU A 18 -1.67 -15.92 -40.69
N ALA A 19 -2.98 -16.08 -40.51
CA ALA A 19 -3.85 -16.72 -41.50
C ALA A 19 -3.93 -15.92 -42.80
N LEU A 20 -4.11 -14.60 -42.72
CA LEU A 20 -4.15 -13.71 -43.88
C LEU A 20 -2.82 -13.68 -44.64
N THR A 21 -1.69 -13.73 -43.92
CA THR A 21 -0.36 -13.73 -44.54
C THR A 21 -0.10 -15.05 -45.27
N THR A 22 -0.53 -16.18 -44.69
CA THR A 22 -0.45 -17.50 -45.33
C THR A 22 -1.31 -17.57 -46.60
N VAL A 23 -2.48 -16.92 -46.59
CA VAL A 23 -3.38 -16.83 -47.74
C VAL A 23 -2.76 -16.01 -48.87
N LEU A 24 -2.05 -14.91 -48.56
CA LEU A 24 -1.32 -14.09 -49.56
C LEU A 24 -0.21 -14.86 -50.30
N ASP A 25 0.45 -15.80 -49.63
CA ASP A 25 1.52 -16.64 -50.20
C ASP A 25 0.97 -17.71 -51.17
N TYR A 26 -0.31 -18.06 -51.03
CA TYR A 26 -0.98 -18.91 -52.00
C TYR A 26 -1.30 -18.11 -53.28
N LYS A 27 -1.31 -18.77 -54.46
CA LYS A 27 -1.55 -18.12 -55.77
C LYS A 27 -2.93 -17.46 -55.85
N ILE A 28 -3.05 -16.25 -55.31
CA ILE A 28 -4.28 -15.47 -55.29
C ILE A 28 -4.15 -14.27 -56.23
N ASP A 29 -5.27 -13.91 -56.85
CA ASP A 29 -5.44 -12.78 -57.74
C ASP A 29 -5.06 -11.43 -57.07
N GLN A 30 -4.50 -10.50 -57.83
CA GLN A 30 -3.90 -9.25 -57.29
C GLN A 30 -4.91 -8.42 -56.47
N LYS A 31 -6.17 -8.40 -56.90
CA LYS A 31 -7.23 -7.64 -56.23
C LYS A 31 -7.55 -8.13 -54.82
N SER A 32 -7.33 -9.41 -54.56
CA SER A 32 -7.46 -10.00 -53.23
C SER A 32 -6.22 -9.75 -52.39
N LYS A 33 -5.03 -9.65 -53.01
CA LYS A 33 -3.81 -9.26 -52.30
C LYS A 33 -3.89 -7.84 -51.76
N ASP A 34 -4.41 -6.90 -52.55
CA ASP A 34 -4.59 -5.51 -52.13
C ASP A 34 -5.54 -5.38 -50.93
N LYS A 35 -6.68 -6.08 -50.95
CA LYS A 35 -7.62 -6.12 -49.81
C LYS A 35 -7.02 -6.74 -48.55
N ILE A 36 -6.22 -7.80 -48.69
CA ILE A 36 -5.58 -8.43 -47.53
C ILE A 36 -4.50 -7.52 -46.96
N ASN A 37 -3.71 -6.86 -47.80
CA ASN A 37 -2.72 -5.87 -47.36
C ASN A 37 -3.37 -4.71 -46.61
N GLU A 38 -4.50 -4.19 -47.11
CA GLU A 38 -5.26 -3.14 -46.42
C GLU A 38 -5.73 -3.58 -45.02
N VAL A 39 -6.11 -4.85 -44.86
CA VAL A 39 -6.49 -5.42 -43.56
C VAL A 39 -5.26 -5.59 -42.66
N LEU A 40 -4.13 -6.06 -43.19
CA LEU A 40 -2.88 -6.23 -42.44
C LEU A 40 -2.33 -4.89 -41.94
N GLU A 41 -2.40 -3.84 -42.76
CA GLU A 41 -2.04 -2.46 -42.40
C GLU A 41 -2.90 -1.92 -41.26
N LYS A 42 -4.18 -2.33 -41.19
CA LYS A 42 -5.08 -1.95 -40.08
C LYS A 42 -4.86 -2.79 -38.81
N VAL A 43 -4.42 -4.03 -38.93
CA VAL A 43 -4.16 -4.92 -37.79
C VAL A 43 -2.87 -4.55 -37.04
N GLY A 44 -1.84 -4.04 -37.73
CA GLY A 44 -0.59 -3.60 -37.10
C GLY A 44 -0.79 -2.57 -35.98
N PRO A 45 -1.41 -1.41 -36.25
CA PRO A 45 -1.68 -0.37 -35.25
C PRO A 45 -2.53 -0.86 -34.08
N ILE A 46 -3.45 -1.81 -34.32
CA ILE A 46 -4.25 -2.43 -33.26
C ILE A 46 -3.36 -3.26 -32.33
N GLN A 47 -2.37 -4.00 -32.87
CA GLN A 47 -1.42 -4.74 -32.04
C GLN A 47 -0.58 -3.78 -31.18
N ASP A 48 -0.07 -2.70 -31.76
CA ASP A 48 0.72 -1.70 -31.03
C ASP A 48 -0.10 -1.04 -29.92
N THR A 49 -1.34 -0.63 -30.22
CA THR A 49 -2.29 -0.08 -29.23
C THR A 49 -2.54 -1.07 -28.08
N ILE A 50 -2.68 -2.37 -28.39
CA ILE A 50 -2.88 -3.40 -27.35
C ILE A 50 -1.63 -3.54 -26.46
N PHE A 51 -0.42 -3.40 -27.01
CA PHE A 51 0.80 -3.40 -26.22
C PHE A 51 0.89 -2.20 -25.28
N GLU A 52 0.59 -1.01 -25.78
CA GLU A 52 0.55 0.22 -24.98
C GLU A 52 -0.46 0.11 -23.83
N LEU A 53 -1.68 -0.34 -24.12
CA LEU A 53 -2.73 -0.57 -23.12
C LEU A 53 -2.31 -1.60 -22.07
N ARG A 54 -1.56 -2.63 -22.48
CA ARG A 54 -1.05 -3.64 -21.55
C ARG A 54 -0.01 -3.06 -20.60
N GLU A 55 0.90 -2.21 -21.11
CA GLU A 55 1.89 -1.54 -20.28
C GLU A 55 1.24 -0.59 -19.29
N GLU A 56 0.28 0.23 -19.75
CA GLU A 56 -0.47 1.15 -18.90
C GLU A 56 -1.27 0.41 -17.81
N LEU A 57 -1.91 -0.71 -18.16
CA LEU A 57 -2.60 -1.54 -17.18
C LEU A 57 -1.66 -2.12 -16.13
N PHE A 58 -0.45 -2.55 -16.51
CA PHE A 58 0.51 -3.02 -15.52
C PHE A 58 0.95 -1.90 -14.57
N LYS A 59 1.20 -0.69 -15.08
CA LYS A 59 1.51 0.49 -14.25
C LYS A 59 0.38 0.78 -13.27
N LEU A 60 -0.86 0.85 -13.76
CA LEU A 60 -2.03 1.08 -12.91
C LEU A 60 -2.25 -0.02 -11.87
N GLN A 61 -1.98 -1.28 -12.20
CA GLN A 61 -2.09 -2.39 -11.26
C GLN A 61 -1.04 -2.31 -10.14
N ASP A 62 0.20 -1.96 -10.49
CA ASP A 62 1.29 -1.81 -9.52
C ASP A 62 1.02 -0.62 -8.58
N GLU A 63 0.64 0.53 -9.14
CA GLU A 63 0.21 1.70 -8.36
C GLU A 63 -0.97 1.38 -7.45
N ASN A 64 -1.97 0.65 -7.94
CA ASN A 64 -3.12 0.26 -7.12
C ASN A 64 -2.71 -0.66 -5.96
N ARG A 65 -1.76 -1.58 -6.20
CA ARG A 65 -1.22 -2.45 -5.15
C ARG A 65 -0.47 -1.65 -4.10
N ASP A 66 0.38 -0.72 -4.53
CA ASP A 66 1.20 0.09 -3.63
C ASP A 66 0.36 1.07 -2.81
N LEU A 67 -0.66 1.68 -3.42
CA LEU A 67 -1.66 2.47 -2.71
C LEU A 67 -2.44 1.65 -1.69
N LYS A 68 -2.89 0.43 -2.06
CA LYS A 68 -3.58 -0.47 -1.13
C LYS A 68 -2.69 -0.89 0.04
N ASN A 69 -1.40 -1.12 -0.20
CA ASN A 69 -0.45 -1.44 0.86
C ASN A 69 -0.25 -0.24 1.80
N SER A 70 -0.06 0.95 1.24
CA SER A 70 0.07 2.19 2.00
C SER A 70 -1.17 2.47 2.87
N LEU A 71 -2.37 2.28 2.31
CA LEU A 71 -3.62 2.41 3.06
C LEU A 71 -3.72 1.40 4.20
N ARG A 72 -3.30 0.13 3.98
CA ARG A 72 -3.28 -0.88 5.04
C ARG A 72 -2.33 -0.51 6.17
N GLU A 73 -1.17 0.06 5.86
CA GLU A 73 -0.21 0.52 6.88
C GLU A 73 -0.75 1.69 7.69
N ILE A 74 -1.39 2.66 7.03
CA ILE A 74 -2.05 3.80 7.69
C ILE A 74 -3.17 3.30 8.60
N ASN A 75 -4.06 2.45 8.09
CA ASN A 75 -5.19 1.92 8.88
C ASN A 75 -4.70 1.12 10.10
N ARG A 76 -3.68 0.27 9.93
CA ARG A 76 -3.07 -0.46 11.06
C ARG A 76 -2.47 0.46 12.11
N TRP A 77 -1.89 1.58 11.68
CA TRP A 77 -1.36 2.58 12.59
C TRP A 77 -2.47 3.29 13.36
N GLU A 78 -3.52 3.73 12.66
CA GLU A 78 -4.70 4.36 13.27
C GLU A 78 -5.40 3.43 14.26
N GLU A 79 -5.60 2.15 13.92
CA GLU A 79 -6.16 1.13 14.82
C GLU A 79 -5.34 0.97 16.11
N ARG A 80 -4.02 1.15 16.05
CA ARG A 80 -3.15 1.07 17.23
C ARG A 80 -3.24 2.33 18.08
N ILE A 81 -3.31 3.51 17.46
CA ILE A 81 -3.42 4.81 18.16
C ILE A 81 -4.81 5.02 18.76
N ASN A 82 -5.88 4.54 18.12
CA ASN A 82 -7.24 4.62 18.64
C ASN A 82 -7.44 3.85 19.96
N LYS A 83 -6.49 2.99 20.34
CA LYS A 83 -6.46 2.28 21.63
C LYS A 83 -5.73 3.07 22.71
N LEU A 84 -5.24 4.27 22.41
CA LEU A 84 -4.46 5.11 23.30
C LEU A 84 -5.18 6.45 23.52
N ASP A 85 -5.30 6.84 24.79
CA ASP A 85 -5.84 8.14 25.17
C ASP A 85 -4.70 9.07 25.56
N LEU A 86 -4.71 10.31 25.05
CA LEU A 86 -3.78 11.33 25.49
C LEU A 86 -4.23 11.87 26.86
N LYS A 87 -3.40 11.72 27.89
CA LYS A 87 -3.70 12.17 29.26
C LYS A 87 -2.55 13.00 29.82
N LYS A 88 -2.91 13.94 30.71
CA LYS A 88 -1.94 14.68 31.52
C LYS A 88 -1.84 14.01 32.88
N THR A 89 -0.61 13.72 33.30
CA THR A 89 -0.33 13.03 34.58
C THR A 89 -0.21 14.02 35.73
N SER A 90 -0.27 13.54 36.98
CA SER A 90 -0.10 14.36 38.18
C SER A 90 1.29 15.01 38.27
N GLY A 91 2.32 14.35 37.75
CA GLY A 91 3.67 14.92 37.60
C GLY A 91 3.78 15.99 36.50
N GLY A 92 2.69 16.25 35.77
CA GLY A 92 2.61 17.32 34.78
C GLY A 92 2.98 16.91 33.35
N ALA A 93 3.40 15.67 33.12
CA ALA A 93 3.70 15.15 31.79
C ALA A 93 2.43 14.91 30.97
N THR A 94 2.52 15.12 29.66
CA THR A 94 1.48 14.70 28.70
C THR A 94 1.96 13.43 28.01
N VAL A 95 1.21 12.33 28.17
CA VAL A 95 1.57 11.00 27.66
C VAL A 95 0.33 10.30 27.13
N TYR A 96 0.55 9.29 26.29
CA TYR A 96 -0.53 8.40 25.88
C TYR A 96 -0.71 7.29 26.92
N VAL A 97 -1.94 6.83 27.13
CA VAL A 97 -2.28 5.73 28.03
C VAL A 97 -3.06 4.68 27.25
N SER A 98 -2.66 3.41 27.33
CA SER A 98 -3.40 2.35 26.68
C SER A 98 -4.73 2.04 27.38
N ASN A 99 -5.76 1.80 26.58
CA ASN A 99 -7.10 1.39 27.02
C ASN A 99 -7.19 -0.14 27.20
N SER A 100 -6.08 -0.79 27.57
CA SER A 100 -5.99 -2.23 27.81
C SER A 100 -6.29 -2.58 29.26
N GLU A 101 -6.60 -3.86 29.51
CA GLU A 101 -6.84 -4.40 30.86
C GLU A 101 -5.67 -4.12 31.82
N THR A 102 -4.44 -4.18 31.31
CA THR A 102 -3.25 -3.64 31.98
C THR A 102 -2.84 -2.36 31.27
N PRO A 103 -3.25 -1.17 31.74
CA PRO A 103 -2.90 0.07 31.09
C PRO A 103 -1.41 0.39 31.27
N TYR A 104 -0.80 1.04 30.29
CA TYR A 104 0.59 1.47 30.33
C TYR A 104 0.76 2.85 29.68
N TYR A 105 1.78 3.58 30.10
CA TYR A 105 2.12 4.89 29.53
C TYR A 105 2.96 4.73 28.27
N VAL A 106 2.71 5.57 27.27
CA VAL A 106 3.36 5.56 25.97
C VAL A 106 3.95 6.95 25.67
N CYS A 107 5.16 6.93 25.13
CA CYS A 107 5.91 8.13 24.77
C CYS A 107 5.24 8.91 23.62
N PRO A 108 4.82 10.18 23.81
CA PRO A 108 4.23 10.98 22.72
C PRO A 108 5.20 11.26 21.58
N ASN A 109 6.50 11.41 21.89
CA ASN A 109 7.52 11.71 20.88
C ASN A 109 7.80 10.52 19.93
N CYS A 110 7.62 9.29 20.39
CA CYS A 110 7.75 8.11 19.54
C CYS A 110 6.50 7.89 18.67
N ILE A 111 5.33 8.32 19.14
CA ILE A 111 4.07 8.24 18.40
C ILE A 111 4.15 9.09 17.11
N GLU A 112 4.76 10.27 17.17
CA GLU A 112 5.03 11.09 15.97
C GLU A 112 5.87 10.36 14.92
N LYS A 113 6.73 9.42 15.35
CA LYS A 113 7.57 8.58 14.50
C LYS A 113 6.91 7.27 14.07
N LYS A 114 5.62 7.10 14.33
CA LYS A 114 4.86 5.85 14.12
C LYS A 114 5.38 4.66 14.95
N GLU A 115 5.89 4.94 16.15
CA GLU A 115 6.38 3.93 17.09
C GLU A 115 5.62 3.99 18.43
N ILE A 116 5.26 2.82 18.95
CA ILE A 116 4.68 2.70 20.29
C ILE A 116 5.77 2.20 21.22
N GLN A 117 6.27 3.10 22.06
CA GLN A 117 7.29 2.81 23.05
C GLN A 117 6.70 2.99 24.45
N PRO A 118 6.41 1.89 25.18
CA PRO A 118 5.98 1.95 26.56
C PRO A 118 7.05 2.59 27.44
N LEU A 119 6.67 3.58 28.24
CA LEU A 119 7.57 4.24 29.18
C LEU A 119 7.96 3.28 30.30
N GLN A 120 9.23 3.26 30.65
CA GLN A 120 9.78 2.39 31.70
C GLN A 120 10.10 3.21 32.95
N PRO A 121 9.89 2.68 34.16
CA PRO A 121 10.27 3.38 35.38
C PRO A 121 11.79 3.59 35.41
N TYR A 122 12.23 4.81 35.71
CA TYR A 122 13.65 5.16 35.72
C TYR A 122 14.20 5.08 37.15
N ALA A 123 14.92 3.99 37.45
CA ALA A 123 15.41 3.69 38.80
C ALA A 123 16.42 4.72 39.37
N ALA A 124 17.05 5.55 38.52
CA ALA A 124 18.02 6.57 38.92
C ALA A 124 17.44 8.01 38.96
N GLY A 125 16.15 8.18 38.69
CA GLY A 125 15.47 9.49 38.72
C GLY A 125 14.74 9.78 40.03
N TYR A 126 14.00 10.89 40.06
CA TYR A 126 13.08 11.16 41.16
C TYR A 126 11.93 10.14 41.13
N MET A 127 11.38 9.77 42.29
CA MET A 127 10.24 8.84 42.37
C MET A 127 9.08 9.36 41.49
N GLY A 128 8.65 8.55 40.52
CA GLY A 128 7.60 8.91 39.57
C GLY A 128 8.10 9.38 38.19
N ASP A 129 9.41 9.38 37.94
CA ASP A 129 9.98 9.61 36.62
C ASP A 129 10.01 8.33 35.77
N PHE A 130 9.54 8.44 34.54
CA PHE A 130 9.58 7.37 33.56
C PHE A 130 10.40 7.79 32.35
N LYS A 131 11.12 6.85 31.75
CA LYS A 131 11.99 7.08 30.60
C LYS A 131 11.52 6.25 29.41
N CYS A 132 11.54 6.87 28.23
CA CYS A 132 11.27 6.17 26.98
C CYS A 132 12.52 5.40 26.52
N PRO A 133 12.44 4.09 26.24
CA PRO A 133 13.59 3.32 25.74
C PRO A 133 13.97 3.66 24.29
N GLY A 134 13.05 4.23 23.50
CA GLY A 134 13.30 4.54 22.09
C GLY A 134 13.94 5.90 21.82
N CYS A 135 13.69 6.91 22.67
CA CYS A 135 14.20 8.26 22.46
C CYS A 135 14.87 8.90 23.69
N ASP A 136 15.05 8.13 24.75
CA ASP A 136 15.70 8.53 26.01
C ASP A 136 15.07 9.71 26.76
N LYS A 137 13.94 10.25 26.29
CA LYS A 137 13.22 11.32 26.99
C LYS A 137 12.61 10.82 28.30
N SER A 138 12.73 11.65 29.34
CA SER A 138 12.13 11.43 30.65
C SER A 138 10.82 12.22 30.79
N TYR A 139 9.87 11.62 31.50
CA TYR A 139 8.53 12.14 31.71
C TYR A 139 8.21 12.05 33.20
N PRO A 140 7.93 13.19 33.88
CA PRO A 140 7.47 13.18 35.25
C PRO A 140 6.00 12.73 35.29
N ILE A 141 5.78 11.43 35.47
CA ILE A 141 4.43 10.86 35.59
C ILE A 141 3.85 11.21 36.97
N GLY A 142 4.69 11.18 38.02
CA GLY A 142 4.26 11.37 39.39
C GLY A 142 3.71 10.09 40.02
N ASN A 143 2.90 10.20 41.08
CA ASN A 143 2.33 9.07 41.81
C ASN A 143 1.02 8.56 41.19
N ASP A 144 0.81 8.79 39.89
CA ASP A 144 -0.35 8.26 39.20
C ASP A 144 -0.25 6.73 39.18
N LYS A 145 -0.99 6.11 40.10
CA LYS A 145 -1.31 4.71 39.99
C LYS A 145 -2.26 4.61 38.81
N LEU A 146 -1.77 4.12 37.67
CA LEU A 146 -2.62 3.46 36.69
C LEU A 146 -3.46 2.48 37.49
N SER A 147 -4.75 2.77 37.64
CA SER A 147 -5.64 2.03 38.52
C SER A 147 -5.71 0.59 38.02
N LEU A 148 -4.87 -0.27 38.60
CA LEU A 148 -5.14 -1.68 38.74
C LEU A 148 -6.37 -1.77 39.64
N SER A 149 -7.55 -1.67 39.02
CA SER A 149 -8.76 -2.14 39.68
C SER A 149 -8.58 -3.64 39.91
N PRO A 150 -8.71 -4.13 41.15
CA PRO A 150 -8.69 -5.57 41.45
C PRO A 150 -9.89 -6.32 40.86
#